data_AF-A0A968QCT8-F1
#
_entry.id   AF-A0A968QCT8-F1
#
_cell.length_a   1.000
_cell.length_b   1.000
_cell.length_c   1.000
_cell.angle_alpha   90.00
_cell.angle_beta   90.00
_cell.angle_gamma   90.00
#
_symmetry.space_group_name_H-M   'P 1'
#
loop_
_entity.id
_entity.type
_entity.pdbx_description
1 polymer ?
#
loop_
_entity_poly.entity_id
_entity_poly.type
_entity_poly.pdbx_seq_one_letter_code
_entity_poly.pdbx_strand_id
1 'polypeptide(L)'
;RFGFSIQSKIFESVAKDYVAFCDRVKWQSYNSASYHESLNFSKNAVMGHLPSRIWAEGDKFWRHLTVINSKFSQCNLQSKTISKI
;
A
#
# COMPACT_ATOMS: atom_id res chain seq x y z
N ARG A 1 -9.76 5.24 6.87
CA ARG A 1 -10.04 3.92 6.25
C ARG A 1 -9.11 3.65 5.08
N PHE A 2 -9.03 4.59 4.15
CA PHE A 2 -8.04 4.63 3.08
C PHE A 2 -6.85 5.52 3.48
N GLY A 3 -5.76 5.45 2.72
CA GLY A 3 -4.59 6.30 2.89
C GLY A 3 -3.28 5.53 3.10
N PHE A 4 -2.17 6.15 2.72
CA PHE A 4 -0.82 5.57 2.85
C PHE A 4 -0.41 5.30 4.30
N SER A 5 -0.90 6.08 5.27
CA SER A 5 -0.64 5.83 6.70
C SER A 5 -1.31 4.54 7.20
N ILE A 6 -2.51 4.24 6.70
CA ILE A 6 -3.21 2.98 7.01
C ILE A 6 -2.52 1.81 6.31
N GLN A 7 -2.16 1.97 5.04
CA GLN A 7 -1.41 0.97 4.30
C GLN A 7 -0.04 0.67 4.94
N SER A 8 0.66 1.68 5.45
CA SER A 8 1.91 1.53 6.20
C SER A 8 1.74 0.65 7.44
N LYS A 9 0.70 0.92 8.26
CA LYS A 9 0.38 0.09 9.44
C LYS A 9 0.04 -1.36 9.07
N ILE A 10 -0.72 -1.56 8.00
CA ILE A 10 -1.04 -2.91 7.51
C ILE A 10 0.25 -3.62 7.05
N PHE A 11 1.11 -2.93 6.32
CA PHE A 11 2.38 -3.46 5.84
C PHE A 11 3.32 -3.85 6.99
N GLU A 12 3.42 -3.02 8.03
CA GLU A 12 4.15 -3.35 9.25
C GLU A 12 3.53 -4.56 9.98
N SER A 13 2.20 -4.65 10.05
CA SER A 13 1.50 -5.76 10.73
C SER A 13 1.70 -7.13 10.08
N VAL A 14 2.11 -7.17 8.81
CA VAL A 14 2.45 -8.40 8.08
C VAL A 14 3.96 -8.57 7.92
N ALA A 15 4.74 -8.01 8.84
CA ALA A 15 6.21 -8.09 8.85
C ALA A 15 6.86 -7.61 7.54
N LYS A 16 6.23 -6.63 6.87
CA LYS A 16 6.66 -6.09 5.57
C LYS A 16 6.68 -7.13 4.44
N ASP A 17 5.92 -8.22 4.58
CA ASP A 17 5.64 -9.14 3.48
C ASP A 17 4.64 -8.48 2.52
N TYR A 18 5.08 -8.19 1.30
CA TYR A 18 4.25 -7.52 0.31
C TYR A 18 3.10 -8.39 -0.18
N VAL A 19 3.30 -9.69 -0.31
CA VAL A 19 2.28 -10.63 -0.79
C VAL A 19 1.15 -10.69 0.23
N ALA A 20 1.50 -10.86 1.51
CA ALA A 20 0.55 -10.81 2.60
C ALA A 20 -0.14 -9.45 2.70
N PHE A 21 0.59 -8.35 2.49
CA PHE A 21 0.00 -7.01 2.45
C PHE A 21 -1.03 -6.88 1.34
N CYS A 22 -0.69 -7.32 0.12
CA CYS A 22 -1.58 -7.32 -1.02
C CYS A 22 -2.86 -8.12 -0.75
N ASP A 23 -2.79 -9.29 -0.11
CA ASP A 23 -3.99 -10.00 0.31
C ASP A 23 -4.86 -9.19 1.29
N ARG A 24 -4.24 -8.55 2.30
CA ARG A 24 -4.96 -7.71 3.28
C ARG A 24 -5.67 -6.53 2.66
N VAL A 25 -5.05 -5.86 1.69
CA VAL A 25 -5.65 -4.72 0.99
C VAL A 25 -6.44 -5.16 -0.25
N LYS A 26 -6.61 -6.46 -0.49
CA LYS A 26 -7.31 -7.04 -1.66
C LYS A 26 -6.78 -6.54 -2.99
N TRP A 27 -5.46 -6.56 -3.10
CA TRP A 27 -4.70 -6.28 -4.30
C TRP A 27 -4.12 -7.58 -4.84
N GLN A 28 -4.20 -7.77 -6.16
CA GLN A 28 -3.59 -8.93 -6.80
C GLN A 28 -2.05 -8.86 -6.75
N SER A 29 -1.42 -9.75 -5.98
CA SER A 29 0.04 -9.78 -5.77
C SER A 29 0.82 -10.42 -6.93
N TYR A 30 0.16 -11.25 -7.74
CA TYR A 30 0.79 -12.05 -8.80
C TYR A 30 0.04 -11.90 -10.13
N ASN A 31 0.78 -11.92 -11.22
CA ASN A 31 0.33 -11.67 -12.60
C ASN A 31 0.13 -10.18 -12.93
N SER A 32 1.07 -9.62 -13.69
CA SER A 32 1.14 -8.19 -14.02
C SER A 32 0.16 -7.77 -15.10
N ALA A 33 -0.49 -8.70 -15.81
CA ALA A 33 -1.40 -8.37 -16.90
C ALA A 33 -2.76 -7.81 -16.42
N SER A 34 -3.20 -8.19 -15.21
CA SER A 34 -4.57 -7.95 -14.73
C SER A 34 -4.64 -7.28 -13.35
N TYR A 35 -3.57 -6.64 -12.88
CA TYR A 35 -3.51 -6.10 -11.51
C TYR A 35 -4.63 -5.08 -11.19
N HIS A 36 -5.17 -4.43 -12.21
CA HIS A 36 -6.30 -3.50 -12.11
C HIS A 36 -7.63 -4.18 -11.77
N GLU A 37 -7.83 -5.45 -12.12
CA GLU A 37 -9.10 -6.16 -11.92
C GLU A 37 -9.46 -6.29 -10.43
N SER A 38 -8.44 -6.35 -9.57
CA SER A 38 -8.62 -6.37 -8.12
C SER A 38 -9.04 -5.02 -7.51
N LEU A 39 -9.07 -3.93 -8.28
CA LEU A 39 -9.30 -2.59 -7.76
C LEU A 39 -10.78 -2.24 -7.66
N ASN A 40 -11.18 -1.83 -6.47
CA ASN A 40 -12.53 -1.46 -6.09
C ASN A 40 -12.56 0.00 -5.62
N PHE A 41 -13.07 0.89 -6.47
CA PHE A 41 -13.22 2.33 -6.18
C PHE A 41 -14.53 2.64 -5.44
N SER A 42 -14.81 1.89 -4.38
CA SER A 42 -15.98 2.08 -3.53
C SER A 42 -15.58 2.52 -2.12
N LYS A 43 -16.41 3.34 -1.47
CA LYS A 43 -16.27 3.64 -0.03
C LYS A 43 -16.32 2.37 0.83
N ASN A 44 -16.96 1.31 0.32
CA ASN A 44 -17.10 0.01 0.97
C ASN A 44 -15.93 -0.95 0.70
N ALA A 45 -14.92 -0.58 -0.11
CA ALA A 45 -13.72 -1.38 -0.34
C ALA A 45 -12.82 -1.49 0.90
N VAL A 46 -12.17 -2.63 1.15
CA VAL A 46 -11.48 -2.96 2.43
C VAL A 46 -10.51 -1.88 2.95
N MET A 47 -10.19 -1.92 4.25
CA MET A 47 -9.28 -0.95 4.86
C MET A 47 -7.91 -0.99 4.18
N GLY A 48 -7.35 0.17 3.84
CA GLY A 48 -6.10 0.26 3.09
C GLY A 48 -6.19 -0.05 1.59
N HIS A 49 -7.37 -0.39 1.06
CA HIS A 49 -7.53 -0.70 -0.38
C HIS A 49 -7.16 0.47 -1.30
N LEU A 50 -7.44 1.70 -0.86
CA LEU A 50 -7.10 2.93 -1.55
C LEU A 50 -6.12 3.79 -0.72
N PRO A 51 -5.30 4.65 -1.33
CA PRO A 51 -5.11 4.81 -2.78
C PRO A 51 -4.52 3.55 -3.43
N SER A 52 -4.93 3.23 -4.66
CA SER A 52 -4.42 2.06 -5.38
C SER A 52 -2.95 2.24 -5.78
N ARG A 53 -2.29 1.18 -6.27
CA ARG A 53 -0.91 1.22 -6.80
C ARG A 53 -0.80 1.43 -8.31
N ILE A 54 -1.88 1.83 -8.99
CA ILE A 54 -1.88 1.98 -10.46
C ILE A 54 -0.76 2.91 -10.96
N TRP A 55 -0.45 3.94 -10.19
CA TRP A 55 0.58 4.94 -10.51
C TRP A 55 2.01 4.43 -10.27
N ALA A 56 2.20 3.30 -9.60
CA ALA A 56 3.51 2.70 -9.44
C ALA A 56 3.81 1.91 -10.73
N GLU A 57 4.47 2.55 -11.70
CA GLU A 57 4.78 1.95 -13.01
C GLU A 57 5.59 0.65 -12.90
N GLY A 58 5.26 -0.36 -13.73
CA GLY A 58 6.10 -1.53 -13.98
C GLY A 58 5.34 -2.86 -14.13
N ASP A 59 5.90 -3.78 -14.91
CA ASP A 59 5.49 -5.18 -14.97
C ASP A 59 6.05 -6.01 -13.80
N LYS A 60 6.99 -5.41 -13.05
CA LYS A 60 7.73 -6.08 -11.97
C LYS A 60 7.20 -5.68 -10.60
N PHE A 61 6.70 -6.66 -9.86
CA PHE A 61 6.22 -6.51 -8.49
C PHE A 61 7.22 -5.76 -7.56
N TRP A 62 8.52 -6.06 -7.62
CA TRP A 62 9.52 -5.40 -6.76
C TRP A 62 9.64 -3.89 -6.98
N ARG A 63 9.34 -3.37 -8.20
CA ARG A 63 9.30 -1.93 -8.45
C ARG A 63 8.12 -1.27 -7.71
N HIS A 64 6.97 -1.94 -7.65
CA HIS A 64 5.82 -1.46 -6.88
C HIS A 64 6.16 -1.33 -5.40
N LEU A 65 6.82 -2.33 -4.81
CA LEU A 65 7.18 -2.30 -3.39
C LEU A 65 8.07 -1.10 -3.05
N THR A 66 9.12 -0.84 -3.83
CA THR A 66 10.02 0.31 -3.58
C THR A 66 9.26 1.64 -3.65
N VAL A 67 8.44 1.82 -4.68
CA VAL A 67 7.67 3.04 -4.91
C VAL A 67 6.62 3.26 -3.81
N ILE A 68 5.87 2.22 -3.45
CA ILE A 68 4.86 2.27 -2.39
C ILE A 68 5.51 2.51 -1.02
N ASN A 69 6.60 1.81 -0.71
CA ASN A 69 7.32 1.96 0.55
C ASN A 69 7.88 3.39 0.74
N SER A 70 8.25 4.07 -0.37
CA SER A 70 8.64 5.50 -0.32
C SER A 70 7.49 6.43 0.11
N LYS A 71 6.24 6.08 -0.18
CA LYS A 71 5.06 6.82 0.30
C LYS A 71 4.73 6.48 1.75
N PHE A 72 4.90 5.22 2.14
CA PHE A 72 4.71 4.79 3.53
C PHE A 72 5.66 5.52 4.47
N SER A 73 6.94 5.65 4.09
CA SER A 73 7.94 6.36 4.91
C SER A 73 7.58 7.83 5.12
N GLN A 74 7.02 8.52 4.11
CA GLN A 74 6.55 9.91 4.24
C GLN A 74 5.44 10.07 5.29
N CYS A 75 4.57 9.07 5.46
CA CYS A 75 3.57 9.07 6.52
C CYS A 75 4.18 8.81 7.91
N ASN A 76 5.20 7.95 7.98
CA ASN A 76 5.87 7.65 9.25
C ASN A 76 6.77 8.80 9.74
N LEU A 77 7.16 9.73 8.86
CA LEU A 77 7.93 10.93 9.21
C LEU A 77 7.08 12.01 9.88
N GLN A 78 5.78 12.11 9.55
CA GLN A 78 4.89 13.11 10.17
C GLN A 78 4.58 12.82 11.65
N SER A 79 4.72 11.57 12.09
CA SER A 79 4.56 11.19 13.50
C SER A 79 5.72 11.62 14.41
N LYS A 80 6.89 11.97 13.85
CA LYS A 80 8.11 12.25 14.64
C LYS A 80 8.42 13.74 14.81
N THR A 81 7.67 14.64 14.16
CA THR A 81 8.00 16.08 14.15
C THR A 81 7.24 16.90 15.21
N ILE A 82 6.30 16.31 15.97
CA ILE A 82 5.61 17.01 17.09
C ILE A 82 6.10 16.50 18.46
N SER A 83 7.39 16.22 18.56
CA SER A 83 8.05 16.02 19.85
C SER A 83 9.42 16.67 19.82
N LYS A 84 9.43 18.00 19.73
CA LYS A 84 10.52 18.80 20.27
C LYS A 84 9.92 19.63 21.41
N ILE A 85 10.28 19.20 22.62
CA ILE A 85 10.24 19.96 23.87
C ILE A 85 11.07 21.23 23.67
#